data_AF-F4CKR4-F1
#
_entry.id   AF-F4CKR4-F1
#
_cell.length_a   1.000
_cell.length_b   1.000
_cell.length_c   1.000
_cell.angle_alpha   90.00
_cell.angle_beta   90.00
_cell.angle_gamma   90.00
#
_symmetry.space_group_name_H-M   'P 1'
#
loop_
_entity.id
_entity.type
_entity.pdbx_description
1 polymer ?
#
loop_
_entity_poly.entity_id
_entity_poly.type
_entity_poly.pdbx_seq_one_letter_code
_entity_poly.pdbx_strand_id
1 'polypeptide(L)'
;MNKQALTRGALAGMAGGVVMAMWSMIVLLLTGSGFWTPLNLIAHTLWRSAPLDARFSIGGLVIGLVVHMMMSMVLGMVLAAVVGAVKPLGGDQVRRAATGMVFGIVVWLVMQYAVWKAVDPAAAPLFTPWVFALGHLMYGAVAGLGLVRTPAERHAAV
;
A
#
# COMPACT_ATOMS: atom_id res chain seq x y z
N MET A 1 2.45 22.16 -2.47
CA MET A 1 2.70 21.26 -1.32
C MET A 1 4.19 21.25 -1.01
N ASN A 2 4.60 21.25 0.26
CA ASN A 2 6.03 21.32 0.63
C ASN A 2 6.72 19.93 0.51
N LYS A 3 8.05 19.91 0.33
CA LYS A 3 8.85 18.68 0.23
C LYS A 3 8.74 17.80 1.49
N GLN A 4 8.52 18.42 2.65
CA GLN A 4 8.41 17.74 3.93
C GLN A 4 7.13 16.87 4.03
N ALA A 5 5.98 17.38 3.59
CA ALA A 5 4.73 16.62 3.56
C ALA A 5 4.81 15.42 2.64
N LEU A 6 5.44 15.57 1.46
CA LEU A 6 5.69 14.45 0.54
C LEU A 6 6.62 13.40 1.17
N THR A 7 7.71 13.83 1.80
CA THR A 7 8.63 12.92 2.49
C THR A 7 7.90 12.13 3.59
N ARG A 8 7.05 12.80 4.36
CA ARG A 8 6.24 12.15 5.40
C ARG A 8 5.21 11.21 4.82
N GLY A 9 4.58 11.57 3.71
CA GLY A 9 3.71 10.69 2.94
C GLY A 9 4.43 9.43 2.48
N ALA A 10 5.65 9.55 1.94
CA ALA A 10 6.46 8.41 1.52
C ALA A 10 6.81 7.48 2.70
N LEU A 11 7.27 8.05 3.82
CA LEU A 11 7.59 7.28 5.03
C LEU A 11 6.36 6.59 5.63
N ALA A 12 5.23 7.30 5.72
CA ALA A 12 3.97 6.74 6.21
C ALA A 12 3.43 5.65 5.28
N GLY A 13 3.58 5.85 3.97
CA GLY A 13 3.29 4.86 2.94
C GLY A 13 4.13 3.59 3.12
N MET A 14 5.45 3.70 3.29
CA MET A 14 6.29 2.52 3.58
C MET A 14 5.84 1.78 4.84
N ALA A 15 5.56 2.50 5.93
CA ALA A 15 5.09 1.89 7.18
C ALA A 15 3.77 1.13 6.96
N GLY A 16 2.81 1.73 6.26
CA GLY A 16 1.57 1.05 5.87
C GLY A 16 1.81 -0.14 4.96
N GLY A 17 2.77 -0.02 4.03
CA GLY A 17 3.15 -1.07 3.08
C GLY A 17 3.74 -2.29 3.79
N VAL A 18 4.56 -2.09 4.82
CA VAL A 18 5.12 -3.16 5.65
C VAL A 18 4.00 -3.88 6.42
N VAL A 19 3.09 -3.13 7.05
CA VAL A 19 1.94 -3.70 7.78
C VAL A 19 1.08 -4.56 6.84
N MET A 20 0.75 -4.02 5.67
CA MET A 20 0.00 -4.73 4.64
C MET A 20 0.74 -5.98 4.13
N ALA A 21 2.03 -5.88 3.85
CA ALA A 21 2.83 -7.01 3.38
C ALA A 21 2.82 -8.14 4.40
N MET A 22 3.12 -7.84 5.67
CA MET A 22 3.16 -8.84 6.73
C MET A 22 1.78 -9.45 6.99
N TRP A 23 0.73 -8.63 7.01
CA TRP A 23 -0.65 -9.12 7.04
C TRP A 23 -0.91 -10.14 5.93
N SER A 24 -0.68 -9.77 4.67
CA SER A 24 -0.96 -10.66 3.54
C SER A 24 -0.09 -11.92 3.55
N MET A 25 1.21 -11.81 3.84
CA MET A 25 2.11 -12.95 3.86
C MET A 25 1.74 -13.95 4.97
N ILE A 26 1.37 -13.47 6.16
CA ILE A 26 0.93 -14.33 7.27
C ILE A 26 -0.42 -14.96 6.96
N VAL A 27 -1.40 -14.18 6.51
CA VAL A 27 -2.74 -14.72 6.24
C VAL A 27 -2.70 -15.74 5.10
N LEU A 28 -1.98 -15.47 4.02
CA LEU A 28 -1.86 -16.43 2.91
C LEU A 28 -1.09 -17.70 3.31
N LEU A 29 -0.11 -17.61 4.21
CA LEU A 29 0.50 -18.79 4.82
C LEU A 29 -0.56 -19.62 5.57
N LEU A 30 -1.37 -18.97 6.41
CA LEU A 30 -2.38 -19.65 7.24
C LEU A 30 -3.55 -20.22 6.41
N THR A 31 -3.87 -19.62 5.26
CA THR A 31 -4.94 -20.09 4.38
C THR A 31 -4.45 -21.03 3.27
N GLY A 32 -3.19 -21.47 3.31
CA GLY A 32 -2.64 -22.48 2.39
C GLY A 32 -2.11 -21.95 1.05
N SER A 33 -2.24 -20.66 0.77
CA SER A 33 -1.64 -20.03 -0.44
C SER A 33 -0.13 -19.83 -0.30
N GLY A 34 0.39 -19.80 0.93
CA GLY A 34 1.82 -19.74 1.27
C GLY A 34 2.40 -18.34 1.48
N PHE A 35 3.48 -18.28 2.27
CA PHE A 35 4.08 -17.04 2.77
C PHE A 35 4.69 -16.14 1.68
N TRP A 36 5.37 -16.73 0.70
CA TRP A 36 6.11 -15.98 -0.33
C TRP A 36 5.24 -15.51 -1.50
N THR A 37 3.99 -15.97 -1.56
CA THR A 37 3.06 -15.73 -2.66
C THR A 37 2.88 -14.25 -2.99
N PRO A 38 2.67 -13.32 -2.03
CA PRO A 38 2.55 -11.89 -2.36
C PRO A 38 3.75 -11.33 -3.12
N LEU A 39 4.97 -11.63 -2.67
CA LEU A 39 6.18 -11.07 -3.26
C LEU A 39 6.46 -11.66 -4.64
N ASN A 40 6.21 -12.96 -4.80
CA ASN A 40 6.33 -13.65 -6.08
C ASN A 40 5.35 -13.09 -7.11
N LEU A 41 4.08 -12.92 -6.73
CA LEU A 41 3.06 -12.37 -7.62
C LEU A 41 3.34 -10.90 -8.00
N ILE A 42 3.86 -10.09 -7.07
CA ILE A 42 4.32 -8.73 -7.39
C ILE A 42 5.51 -8.78 -8.36
N ALA A 43 6.51 -9.62 -8.08
CA ALA A 43 7.68 -9.76 -8.94
C ALA A 43 7.32 -10.21 -10.36
N HIS A 44 6.33 -11.11 -10.50
CA HIS A 44 5.88 -11.62 -11.80
C HIS A 44 5.33 -10.52 -12.73
N THR A 45 4.80 -9.43 -12.16
CA THR A 45 4.33 -8.28 -12.96
C THR A 45 5.44 -7.62 -13.78
N LEU A 46 6.70 -7.69 -13.31
CA LEU A 46 7.87 -7.13 -14.01
C LEU A 46 8.82 -8.20 -14.56
N TRP A 47 8.84 -9.38 -13.94
CA TRP A 47 9.74 -10.48 -14.26
C TRP A 47 8.96 -11.78 -14.40
N ARG A 48 8.60 -12.14 -15.64
CA ARG A 48 7.73 -13.28 -15.98
C ARG A 48 8.25 -14.67 -15.55
N SER A 49 9.52 -14.79 -15.18
CA SER A 49 10.08 -16.04 -14.64
C SER A 49 9.93 -16.16 -13.12
N ALA A 50 9.41 -15.14 -12.44
CA ALA A 50 9.07 -15.24 -11.03
C ALA A 50 8.01 -16.34 -10.82
N PRO A 51 8.02 -17.06 -9.68
CA PRO A 51 6.99 -18.05 -9.40
C PRO A 51 5.59 -17.41 -9.34
N LEU A 52 4.58 -18.19 -9.68
CA LEU A 52 3.16 -17.83 -9.48
C LEU A 52 2.57 -18.50 -8.22
N ASP A 53 3.43 -19.11 -7.41
CA ASP A 53 3.09 -19.92 -6.25
C ASP A 53 3.95 -19.48 -5.03
N ALA A 54 3.89 -20.26 -3.96
CA ALA A 54 4.58 -19.99 -2.70
C ALA A 54 6.07 -20.36 -2.68
N ARG A 55 6.66 -20.84 -3.79
CA ARG A 55 8.06 -21.27 -3.79
C ARG A 55 8.98 -20.09 -3.47
N PHE A 56 9.92 -20.30 -2.56
CA PHE A 56 10.91 -19.28 -2.27
C PHE A 56 11.74 -18.98 -3.52
N SER A 57 11.88 -17.70 -3.84
CA SER A 57 12.72 -17.19 -4.93
C SER A 57 13.42 -15.93 -4.44
N ILE A 58 14.75 -15.91 -4.49
CA ILE A 58 15.52 -14.71 -4.11
C ILE A 58 15.20 -13.53 -5.02
N GLY A 59 14.99 -13.78 -6.32
CA GLY A 59 14.57 -12.75 -7.27
C GLY A 59 13.15 -12.25 -6.96
N GLY A 60 12.24 -13.16 -6.61
CA GLY A 60 10.87 -12.82 -6.20
C GLY A 60 10.85 -11.96 -4.94
N LEU A 61 11.66 -12.31 -3.94
CA LEU A 61 11.85 -11.54 -2.71
C LEU A 61 12.36 -10.12 -2.99
N VAL A 62 13.47 -9.99 -3.72
CA VAL A 62 14.10 -8.68 -3.96
C VAL A 62 13.22 -7.78 -4.83
N ILE A 63 12.76 -8.28 -5.99
CA ILE A 63 11.95 -7.49 -6.92
C ILE A 63 10.59 -7.17 -6.28
N GLY A 64 9.93 -8.17 -5.69
CA GLY A 64 8.65 -8.00 -5.03
C GLY A 64 8.70 -6.97 -3.92
N LEU A 65 9.73 -7.02 -3.06
CA LEU A 65 9.89 -6.08 -1.95
C LEU A 65 10.19 -4.66 -2.46
N VAL A 66 11.09 -4.49 -3.42
CA VAL A 66 11.43 -3.17 -3.96
C VAL A 66 10.21 -2.52 -4.61
N VAL A 67 9.51 -3.25 -5.49
CA VAL A 67 8.31 -2.74 -6.17
C VAL A 67 7.22 -2.40 -5.14
N HIS A 68 6.99 -3.27 -4.16
CA HIS A 68 6.00 -3.03 -3.12
C HIS A 68 6.34 -1.78 -2.30
N MET A 69 7.59 -1.60 -1.90
CA MET A 69 8.02 -0.43 -1.13
C MET A 69 7.93 0.86 -1.96
N MET A 70 8.37 0.85 -3.22
CA MET A 70 8.27 2.01 -4.11
C MET A 70 6.81 2.42 -4.35
N MET A 71 5.93 1.45 -4.63
CA MET A 71 4.50 1.72 -4.80
C MET A 71 3.86 2.23 -3.51
N SER A 72 4.23 1.67 -2.36
CA SER A 72 3.77 2.13 -1.05
C SER A 72 4.18 3.58 -0.78
N MET A 73 5.43 3.97 -1.12
CA MET A 73 5.88 5.35 -1.03
C MET A 73 5.06 6.28 -1.91
N VAL A 74 4.85 5.91 -3.18
CA VAL A 74 4.09 6.71 -4.15
C VAL A 74 2.66 6.93 -3.69
N LEU A 75 1.98 5.87 -3.27
CA LEU A 75 0.61 5.96 -2.77
C LEU A 75 0.52 6.78 -1.47
N GLY A 76 1.52 6.70 -0.61
CA GLY A 76 1.59 7.52 0.61
C GLY A 76 1.79 9.01 0.31
N MET A 77 2.61 9.32 -0.69
CA MET A 77 2.77 10.69 -1.22
C MET A 77 1.47 11.22 -1.83
N VAL A 78 0.73 10.38 -2.58
CA VAL A 78 -0.58 10.74 -3.13
C VAL A 78 -1.59 11.01 -2.01
N LEU A 79 -1.65 10.15 -0.99
CA LEU A 79 -2.51 10.38 0.16
C LEU A 79 -2.17 11.70 0.87
N ALA A 80 -0.88 11.99 1.08
CA ALA A 80 -0.44 13.27 1.64
C ALA A 80 -0.89 14.47 0.78
N ALA A 81 -0.84 14.34 -0.55
CA ALA A 81 -1.34 15.35 -1.47
C ALA A 81 -2.84 15.60 -1.32
N VAL A 82 -3.63 14.53 -1.28
CA VAL A 82 -5.10 14.60 -1.13
C VAL A 82 -5.48 15.25 0.20
N VAL A 83 -4.87 14.79 1.30
CA VAL A 83 -5.10 15.33 2.66
C VAL A 83 -4.64 16.79 2.79
N GLY A 84 -3.57 17.16 2.10
CA GLY A 84 -3.06 18.53 2.05
C GLY A 84 -3.95 19.47 1.24
N ALA A 85 -4.49 18.99 0.12
CA ALA A 85 -5.36 19.78 -0.77
C ALA A 85 -6.77 19.98 -0.19
N VAL A 86 -7.30 18.97 0.51
CA VAL A 86 -8.66 19.01 1.06
C VAL A 86 -8.57 19.16 2.58
N LYS A 87 -8.61 20.40 3.08
CA LYS A 87 -8.48 20.72 4.53
C LYS A 87 -9.41 19.86 5.41
N PRO A 88 -10.67 19.58 5.04
CA PRO A 88 -11.57 18.68 5.76
C PRO A 88 -11.17 17.19 5.80
N LEU A 89 -10.05 16.76 5.20
CA LEU A 89 -9.57 15.38 5.33
C LEU A 89 -8.43 15.26 6.33
N GLY A 90 -7.59 16.30 6.48
CA GLY A 90 -6.46 16.32 7.42
C GLY A 90 -6.78 16.75 8.85
N GLY A 91 -7.93 16.33 9.37
CA GLY A 91 -8.45 16.74 10.69
C GLY A 91 -7.70 16.08 11.85
N ASP A 92 -8.45 15.66 12.88
CA ASP A 92 -7.91 14.87 13.98
C ASP A 92 -7.36 13.51 13.52
N GLN A 93 -6.80 12.75 14.48
CA GLN A 93 -6.19 11.46 14.22
C GLN A 93 -7.17 10.42 13.65
N VAL A 94 -8.41 10.39 14.16
CA VAL A 94 -9.44 9.45 13.72
C VAL A 94 -9.83 9.75 12.27
N ARG A 95 -10.02 11.03 11.94
CA ARG A 95 -10.40 11.44 10.58
C ARG A 95 -9.29 11.15 9.56
N ARG A 96 -8.03 11.32 9.94
CA ARG A 96 -6.89 10.93 9.08
C ARG A 96 -6.82 9.43 8.85
N ALA A 97 -7.03 8.62 9.89
CA ALA A 97 -7.08 7.17 9.75
C ALA A 97 -8.23 6.73 8.84
N ALA A 98 -9.44 7.27 9.06
CA ALA A 98 -10.61 6.98 8.24
C ALA A 98 -10.43 7.39 6.76
N THR A 99 -9.86 8.59 6.52
CA THR A 99 -9.51 9.05 5.16
C THR A 99 -8.54 8.08 4.50
N GLY A 100 -7.50 7.66 5.23
CA GLY A 100 -6.53 6.70 4.75
C GLY A 100 -7.15 5.34 4.44
N MET A 101 -8.02 4.82 5.30
CA MET A 101 -8.75 3.56 5.05
C MET A 101 -9.60 3.63 3.78
N VAL A 102 -10.37 4.70 3.60
CA VAL A 102 -11.18 4.92 2.38
C VAL A 102 -10.27 4.98 1.16
N PHE A 103 -9.17 5.74 1.23
CA PHE A 103 -8.17 5.79 0.17
C PHE A 103 -7.61 4.40 -0.16
N GLY A 104 -7.25 3.61 0.86
CA GLY A 104 -6.76 2.24 0.71
C GLY A 104 -7.77 1.34 -0.02
N ILE A 105 -9.05 1.39 0.35
CA ILE A 105 -10.10 0.62 -0.33
C ILE A 105 -10.27 1.04 -1.79
N VAL A 106 -10.21 2.34 -2.09
CA VAL A 106 -10.25 2.82 -3.48
C VAL A 106 -9.05 2.30 -4.26
N VAL A 107 -7.84 2.37 -3.69
CA VAL A 107 -6.62 1.82 -4.31
C VAL A 107 -6.77 0.32 -4.55
N TRP A 108 -7.29 -0.45 -3.58
CA TRP A 108 -7.55 -1.87 -3.73
C TRP A 108 -8.46 -2.16 -4.92
N LEU A 109 -9.60 -1.46 -5.03
CA LEU A 109 -10.55 -1.65 -6.13
C LEU A 109 -9.89 -1.40 -7.49
N VAL A 110 -9.15 -0.30 -7.60
CA VAL A 110 -8.46 0.09 -8.84
C VAL A 110 -7.34 -0.90 -9.17
N MET A 111 -6.52 -1.27 -8.19
CA MET A 111 -5.37 -2.15 -8.41
C MET A 111 -5.81 -3.58 -8.71
N GLN A 112 -6.73 -4.16 -7.93
CA GLN A 112 -7.16 -5.54 -8.10
C GLN A 112 -7.96 -5.76 -9.39
N TYR A 113 -8.91 -4.87 -9.68
CA TYR A 113 -9.90 -5.13 -10.72
C TYR A 113 -9.61 -4.42 -12.05
N ALA A 114 -8.72 -3.41 -12.06
CA ALA A 114 -8.31 -2.73 -13.30
C ALA A 114 -6.82 -2.90 -13.59
N VAL A 115 -5.94 -2.33 -12.76
CA VAL A 115 -4.50 -2.20 -13.10
C VAL A 115 -3.81 -3.56 -13.16
N TRP A 116 -3.92 -4.38 -12.12
CA TRP A 116 -3.22 -5.66 -12.07
C TRP A 116 -3.74 -6.62 -13.14
N LYS A 117 -5.07 -6.67 -13.33
CA LYS A 117 -5.68 -7.49 -14.38
C LYS A 117 -5.21 -7.10 -15.79
N ALA A 118 -4.97 -5.80 -16.03
CA ALA A 118 -4.46 -5.32 -17.32
C ALA A 118 -2.96 -5.60 -17.51
N VAL A 119 -2.15 -5.47 -16.45
CA VAL A 119 -0.69 -5.61 -16.52
C VAL A 119 -0.26 -7.08 -16.45
N ASP A 120 -0.92 -7.87 -15.61
CA ASP A 120 -0.57 -9.26 -15.34
C ASP A 120 -1.82 -10.13 -15.08
N PRO A 121 -2.55 -10.50 -16.14
CA PRO A 121 -3.75 -11.31 -16.03
C PRO A 121 -3.50 -12.73 -15.49
N ALA A 122 -2.24 -13.21 -15.49
CA ALA A 122 -1.89 -14.51 -14.94
C ALA A 122 -1.75 -14.49 -13.41
N ALA A 123 -1.14 -13.43 -12.85
CA ALA A 123 -0.95 -13.30 -11.40
C ALA A 123 -2.18 -12.74 -10.67
N ALA A 124 -2.90 -11.78 -11.28
CA ALA A 124 -4.02 -11.09 -10.65
C ALA A 124 -5.12 -12.00 -10.03
N PRO A 125 -5.55 -13.12 -10.66
CA PRO A 125 -6.58 -13.99 -10.09
C PRO A 125 -6.06 -14.89 -8.96
N LEU A 126 -4.74 -15.02 -8.79
CA LEU A 126 -4.14 -15.90 -7.79
C LEU A 126 -4.09 -15.27 -6.40
N PHE A 127 -4.22 -13.94 -6.31
CA PHE A 127 -4.26 -13.26 -5.02
C PHE A 127 -5.68 -13.27 -4.43
N THR A 128 -5.81 -13.67 -3.17
CA THR A 128 -7.11 -13.73 -2.48
C THR A 128 -7.69 -12.33 -2.24
N PRO A 129 -8.83 -11.95 -2.87
CA PRO A 129 -9.26 -10.55 -2.91
C PRO A 129 -9.56 -9.91 -1.54
N TRP A 130 -10.17 -10.65 -0.61
CA TRP A 130 -10.50 -10.12 0.72
C TRP A 130 -9.24 -9.85 1.57
N VAL A 131 -8.20 -10.69 1.40
CA VAL A 131 -6.91 -10.49 2.07
C VAL A 131 -6.28 -9.19 1.59
N PHE A 132 -6.39 -8.91 0.29
CA PHE A 132 -5.87 -7.69 -0.33
C PHE A 132 -6.65 -6.46 0.11
N ALA A 133 -7.98 -6.57 0.23
CA ALA A 133 -8.85 -5.50 0.69
C ALA A 133 -8.51 -5.08 2.14
N LEU A 134 -8.40 -6.06 3.05
CA LEU A 134 -8.03 -5.79 4.44
C LEU A 134 -6.60 -5.26 4.55
N GLY A 135 -5.66 -5.79 3.76
CA GLY A 135 -4.29 -5.28 3.70
C GLY A 135 -4.26 -3.80 3.29
N HIS A 136 -5.04 -3.41 2.29
CA HIS A 136 -5.14 -2.02 1.86
C HIS A 136 -5.84 -1.11 2.89
N LEU A 137 -6.84 -1.63 3.60
CA LEU A 137 -7.49 -0.91 4.69
C LEU A 137 -6.49 -0.62 5.82
N MET A 138 -5.67 -1.61 6.19
CA MET A 138 -4.59 -1.45 7.18
C MET A 138 -3.49 -0.50 6.70
N TYR A 139 -3.04 -0.65 5.44
CA TYR A 139 -2.12 0.29 4.78
C TYR A 139 -2.64 1.72 4.90
N GLY A 140 -3.90 1.92 4.52
CA GLY A 140 -4.57 3.21 4.53
C GLY A 140 -4.61 3.83 5.92
N ALA A 141 -5.05 3.05 6.92
CA ALA A 141 -5.09 3.52 8.31
C ALA A 141 -3.70 3.99 8.79
N VAL A 142 -2.66 3.18 8.60
CA VAL A 142 -1.30 3.48 9.04
C VAL A 142 -0.73 4.69 8.30
N ALA A 143 -0.89 4.72 6.97
CA ALA A 143 -0.41 5.83 6.14
C ALA A 143 -1.11 7.14 6.53
N GLY A 144 -2.42 7.13 6.72
CA GLY A 144 -3.19 8.31 7.16
C GLY A 144 -2.77 8.80 8.54
N LEU A 145 -2.60 7.89 9.51
CA LEU A 145 -2.12 8.22 10.85
C LEU A 145 -0.73 8.89 10.82
N GLY A 146 0.16 8.45 9.94
CA GLY A 146 1.50 9.01 9.77
C GLY A 146 1.57 10.45 9.25
N LEU A 147 0.45 11.00 8.73
CA LEU A 147 0.37 12.37 8.19
C LEU A 147 0.16 13.46 9.26
N VAL A 148 0.76 13.32 10.44
CA VAL A 148 0.62 14.30 11.54
C VAL A 148 1.20 15.65 11.12
N ARG A 149 0.43 16.74 11.07
CA ARG A 149 0.96 18.08 10.73
C ARG A 149 1.96 18.60 11.78
N THR A 150 3.05 19.22 11.32
CA THR A 150 3.97 19.96 12.20
C THR A 150 3.32 21.24 12.75
N PRO A 151 3.82 21.81 13.86
CA PRO A 151 3.34 23.10 14.37
C PRO A 151 3.40 24.24 13.31
N ALA A 152 4.47 24.28 12.51
CA ALA A 152 4.61 25.26 11.43
C ALA A 152 3.50 25.14 10.36
N GLU A 153 3.12 23.90 10.00
CA GLU A 153 2.03 23.64 9.05
C GLU A 153 0.64 23.93 9.62
N ARG A 154 0.49 23.93 10.96
CA ARG A 154 -0.75 24.32 11.63
C ARG A 154 -0.92 25.84 11.62
N HIS A 155 0.14 26.60 11.87
CA HIS A 155 0.08 28.07 11.91
C HIS A 155 -0.08 28.70 10.52
N ALA A 156 0.49 28.11 9.46
CA ALA A 156 0.30 28.59 8.09
C ALA A 156 -1.12 28.33 7.52
N ALA A 157 -1.99 27.65 8.28
CA ALA A 157 -3.34 27.27 7.86
C ALA A 157 -4.46 28.11 8.51
N VAL A 158 -4.11 29.00 9.43
CA VAL A 158 -4.96 30.04 10.06
C VAL A 158 -4.87 31.31 9.24
#